data_AF-A0A662LRA1-F1
#
_entry.id   AF-A0A662LRA1-F1
#
_cell.length_a   1.000
_cell.length_b   1.000
_cell.length_c   1.000
_cell.angle_alpha   90.00
_cell.angle_beta   90.00
_cell.angle_gamma   90.00
#
_symmetry.space_group_name_H-M   'P 1'
#
loop_
_entity.id
_entity.type
_entity.pdbx_description
1 polymer ?
#
loop_
_entity_poly.entity_id
_entity_poly.type
_entity_poly.pdbx_seq_one_letter_code
_entity_poly.pdbx_strand_id
1 'polypeptide(L)'
;MISILNVCAYLFLFHKSSKKEIQQHTYDDVSDMLARFVINSKGKKIGESIAVHDDLLIVKEKECFLGIPLKHVSFEGKKLLAKGLIDTKMAKKLGDSWKKSTYKEIEYPVEEE
;
A
#
# COMPACT_ATOMS: atom_id res chain seq x y z
N MET A 1 -49.11 25.05 21.10
CA MET A 1 -48.50 24.04 20.21
C MET A 1 -47.31 24.67 19.53
N ILE A 2 -46.11 24.46 20.09
CA ILE A 2 -44.85 24.94 19.51
C ILE A 2 -44.22 23.74 18.82
N SER A 3 -43.94 23.93 17.54
CA SER A 3 -43.62 22.92 16.54
C SER A 3 -42.35 22.15 16.89
N ILE A 4 -42.50 20.85 17.18
CA ILE A 4 -41.41 19.88 17.40
C ILE A 4 -40.63 19.60 16.09
N LEU A 5 -41.06 20.20 14.98
CA LEU A 5 -40.51 20.03 13.64
C LEU A 5 -39.32 20.96 13.34
N ASN A 6 -38.35 21.10 14.24
CA ASN A 6 -37.14 21.91 13.94
C ASN A 6 -35.85 21.48 14.64
N VAL A 7 -35.84 20.38 15.40
CA VAL A 7 -34.61 19.91 16.09
C VAL A 7 -33.77 18.98 15.21
N CYS A 8 -34.38 18.29 14.24
CA CYS A 8 -33.66 17.33 13.39
C CYS A 8 -32.76 17.98 12.33
N ALA A 9 -32.97 19.26 11.99
CA ALA A 9 -32.18 19.96 10.98
C ALA A 9 -30.81 20.43 11.50
N TYR A 10 -30.64 20.57 12.82
CA TYR A 10 -29.38 21.07 13.41
C TYR A 10 -28.30 20.00 13.58
N LEU A 11 -28.67 18.71 13.63
CA LEU A 11 -27.71 17.62 13.76
C LEU A 11 -27.08 17.17 12.43
N PHE A 12 -27.60 17.65 11.29
CA PHE A 12 -27.05 17.32 9.96
C PHE A 12 -25.94 18.28 9.47
N LEU A 13 -25.63 19.34 10.20
CA LEU A 13 -24.67 20.36 9.77
C LEU A 13 -23.22 20.15 10.29
N PHE A 14 -22.96 19.10 11.07
CA PHE A 14 -21.62 18.81 11.61
C PHE A 14 -21.05 17.43 11.27
N HIS A 15 -21.46 16.86 10.13
CA HIS A 15 -20.70 15.79 9.48
C HIS A 15 -20.14 16.27 8.14
N LYS A 16 -19.52 17.47 8.14
CA LYS A 16 -18.63 17.87 7.06
C LYS A 16 -17.36 17.03 7.18
N SER A 17 -17.44 15.77 6.76
CA SER A 17 -16.26 14.94 6.55
C SER A 17 -15.40 15.68 5.56
N SER A 18 -14.33 16.30 6.08
CA SER A 18 -13.37 17.05 5.30
C SER A 18 -12.75 16.07 4.32
N LYS A 19 -13.32 16.00 3.10
CA LYS A 19 -12.60 15.47 1.95
C LYS A 19 -11.43 16.42 1.77
N LYS A 20 -10.31 16.08 2.42
CA LYS A 20 -9.01 16.64 2.07
C LYS A 20 -8.86 16.38 0.58
N GLU A 21 -8.85 17.45 -0.18
CA GLU A 21 -8.51 17.44 -1.59
C GLU A 21 -7.09 16.85 -1.65
N ILE A 22 -6.99 15.56 -1.99
CA ILE A 22 -5.72 14.91 -2.21
C ILE A 22 -5.21 15.54 -3.50
N GLN A 23 -4.30 16.52 -3.35
CA GLN A 23 -3.55 17.04 -4.47
C GLN A 23 -3.00 15.85 -5.24
N GLN A 24 -3.34 15.79 -6.52
CA GLN A 24 -2.95 14.74 -7.44
C GLN A 24 -1.45 14.90 -7.72
N HIS A 25 -0.63 14.48 -6.75
CA HIS A 25 0.81 14.38 -6.92
C HIS A 25 1.05 13.29 -7.96
N THR A 26 1.72 13.63 -9.07
CA THR A 26 2.16 12.65 -10.05
C THR A 26 3.32 11.86 -9.42
N TYR A 27 3.04 10.60 -9.10
CA TYR A 27 4.01 9.67 -8.53
C TYR A 27 4.83 9.07 -9.66
N ASP A 28 5.81 9.83 -10.15
CA ASP A 28 6.66 9.41 -11.28
C ASP A 28 7.96 8.69 -10.81
N ASP A 29 8.26 8.70 -9.51
CA ASP A 29 9.44 8.05 -8.94
C ASP A 29 9.09 6.71 -8.27
N VAL A 30 9.85 5.67 -8.62
CA VAL A 30 9.82 4.34 -7.98
C VAL A 30 10.01 4.45 -6.46
N SER A 31 10.78 5.45 -6.00
CA SER A 31 11.01 5.70 -4.57
C SER A 31 9.70 5.94 -3.80
N ASP A 32 8.69 6.55 -4.43
CA ASP A 32 7.41 6.85 -3.79
C ASP A 32 6.55 5.61 -3.51
N MET A 33 6.84 4.51 -4.21
CA MET A 33 6.17 3.23 -3.98
C MET A 33 6.72 2.50 -2.76
N LEU A 34 7.87 2.89 -2.21
CA LEU A 34 8.51 2.20 -1.08
C LEU A 34 7.97 2.67 0.27
N ALA A 35 8.10 1.83 1.30
CA ALA A 35 7.63 2.10 2.66
C ALA A 35 6.14 2.52 2.71
N ARG A 36 5.31 1.89 1.87
CA ARG A 36 3.87 2.11 1.82
C ARG A 36 3.13 0.86 2.28
N PHE A 37 2.05 1.05 3.05
CA PHE A 37 1.12 -0.05 3.28
C PHE A 37 0.38 -0.40 2.01
N VAL A 38 0.32 -1.70 1.72
CA VAL A 38 -0.40 -2.24 0.56
C VAL A 38 -1.71 -2.84 1.05
N ILE A 39 -2.82 -2.37 0.47
CA ILE A 39 -4.19 -2.76 0.82
C ILE A 39 -4.80 -3.48 -0.38
N ASN A 40 -5.45 -4.62 -0.15
CA ASN A 40 -6.14 -5.35 -1.21
C ASN A 40 -7.53 -4.79 -1.53
N SER A 41 -8.18 -5.33 -2.55
CA SER A 41 -9.55 -4.97 -2.97
C SER A 41 -10.64 -5.15 -1.89
N LYS A 42 -10.36 -5.90 -0.82
CA LYS A 42 -11.27 -6.09 0.33
C LYS A 42 -11.00 -5.09 1.47
N GLY A 43 -10.09 -4.13 1.28
CA GLY A 43 -9.69 -3.18 2.32
C GLY A 43 -8.75 -3.77 3.38
N LYS A 44 -8.27 -5.01 3.22
CA LYS A 44 -7.34 -5.65 4.14
C LYS A 44 -5.91 -5.24 3.81
N LYS A 45 -5.15 -4.81 4.81
CA LYS A 45 -3.68 -4.66 4.72
C LYS A 45 -3.04 -6.02 4.47
N ILE A 46 -2.27 -6.14 3.39
CA ILE A 46 -1.55 -7.36 3.01
C ILE A 46 -0.05 -7.26 3.28
N GLY A 47 0.48 -6.06 3.54
CA GLY A 47 1.88 -5.89 3.92
C GLY A 47 2.39 -4.47 3.71
N GLU A 48 3.70 -4.36 3.58
CA GLU A 48 4.43 -3.13 3.30
C GLU A 48 5.34 -3.31 2.08
N SER A 49 5.38 -2.33 1.18
CA SER A 49 6.25 -2.34 0.02
C SER A 49 7.70 -2.07 0.42
N ILE A 50 8.60 -2.94 -0.03
CA ILE A 50 10.02 -2.89 0.33
C ILE A 50 10.95 -2.78 -0.87
N ALA A 51 10.48 -3.15 -2.06
CA ALA A 51 11.26 -3.05 -3.28
C ALA A 51 10.32 -2.98 -4.48
N VAL A 52 10.83 -2.42 -5.57
CA VAL A 52 10.30 -2.60 -6.91
C VAL A 52 11.39 -3.30 -7.71
N HIS A 53 11.06 -4.41 -8.36
CA HIS A 53 11.99 -5.20 -9.14
C HIS A 53 11.30 -5.63 -10.42
N ASP A 54 11.86 -5.22 -11.56
CA ASP A 54 11.25 -5.35 -12.88
C ASP A 54 9.81 -4.80 -12.89
N ASP A 55 8.81 -5.66 -13.17
CA ASP A 55 7.40 -5.31 -13.19
C ASP A 55 6.66 -5.67 -11.89
N LEU A 56 7.39 -5.97 -10.81
CA LEU A 56 6.84 -6.41 -9.54
C LEU A 56 7.07 -5.39 -8.43
N LEU A 57 6.00 -5.10 -7.69
CA LEU A 57 6.07 -4.54 -6.35
C LEU A 57 6.29 -5.69 -5.36
N ILE A 58 7.36 -5.61 -4.59
CA ILE A 58 7.67 -6.57 -3.53
C ILE A 58 7.07 -6.07 -2.22
N VAL A 59 6.21 -6.90 -1.64
CA VAL A 59 5.49 -6.62 -0.41
C VAL A 59 5.90 -7.61 0.67
N LYS A 60 6.39 -7.12 1.80
CA LYS A 60 6.71 -7.94 2.98
C LYS A 60 5.45 -8.16 3.81
N GLU A 61 5.14 -9.43 4.09
CA GLU A 61 4.10 -9.84 5.04
C GLU A 61 4.72 -10.77 6.07
N LYS A 62 4.97 -10.28 7.30
CA LYS A 62 5.65 -11.07 8.34
C LYS A 62 6.97 -11.68 7.81
N GLU A 63 7.03 -13.00 7.69
CA GLU A 63 8.20 -13.79 7.26
C GLU A 63 8.22 -14.14 5.77
N CYS A 64 7.19 -13.74 5.01
CA CYS A 64 7.11 -13.99 3.58
C CYS A 64 7.11 -12.71 2.75
N PHE A 65 7.36 -12.88 1.46
CA PHE A 65 7.31 -11.83 0.46
C PHE A 65 6.28 -12.18 -0.59
N LEU A 66 5.58 -11.17 -1.08
CA LEU A 66 4.63 -11.24 -2.17
C LEU A 66 5.15 -10.38 -3.32
N GLY A 67 5.18 -10.94 -4.53
CA GLY A 67 5.38 -10.18 -5.76
C GLY A 67 4.02 -9.83 -6.36
N ILE A 68 3.73 -8.54 -6.50
CA ILE A 68 2.49 -8.03 -7.10
C ILE A 68 2.83 -7.29 -8.39
N PRO A 69 2.29 -7.69 -9.54
CA PRO A 69 2.52 -6.95 -10.78
C PRO A 69 2.09 -5.49 -10.68
N LEU A 70 2.94 -4.57 -11.10
CA LEU A 70 2.72 -3.12 -11.01
C LEU A 70 1.43 -2.67 -11.72
N LYS A 71 1.03 -3.36 -12.80
CA LYS A 71 -0.25 -3.14 -13.49
C LYS A 71 -1.49 -3.31 -12.59
N HIS A 72 -1.34 -3.98 -11.46
CA HIS A 72 -2.39 -4.16 -10.45
C HIS A 72 -2.22 -3.24 -9.24
N VAL A 73 -1.22 -2.36 -9.25
CA VAL A 73 -0.94 -1.42 -8.16
C VAL A 73 -1.38 -0.02 -8.56
N SER A 74 -1.93 0.73 -7.61
CA SER A 74 -2.19 2.16 -7.78
C SER A 74 -2.06 2.91 -6.47
N PHE A 75 -1.77 4.20 -6.55
CA PHE A 75 -1.70 5.07 -5.38
C PHE A 75 -3.09 5.45 -4.87
N GLU A 76 -3.22 5.52 -3.54
CA GLU A 76 -4.36 6.13 -2.86
C GLU A 76 -3.86 6.93 -1.65
N GLY A 77 -3.46 8.18 -1.88
CA GLY A 77 -2.82 9.01 -0.87
C GLY A 77 -1.53 8.36 -0.36
N LYS A 78 -1.46 8.06 0.94
CA LYS A 78 -0.25 7.51 1.59
C LYS A 78 -0.12 5.98 1.50
N LYS A 79 -1.02 5.29 0.79
CA LYS A 79 -1.06 3.83 0.67
C LYS A 79 -1.10 3.39 -0.79
N LEU A 80 -0.77 2.13 -1.01
CA LEU A 80 -0.91 1.46 -2.30
C LEU A 80 -2.11 0.52 -2.28
N LEU A 81 -2.85 0.51 -3.38
CA LEU A 81 -3.95 -0.41 -3.63
C LEU A 81 -3.53 -1.51 -4.60
N ALA A 82 -3.58 -2.76 -4.15
CA ALA A 82 -3.50 -3.94 -4.98
C ALA A 82 -4.91 -4.30 -5.49
N LYS A 83 -5.20 -3.87 -6.72
CA LYS A 83 -6.48 -4.01 -7.41
C LYS A 83 -6.61 -5.37 -8.11
N GLY A 84 -7.85 -5.81 -8.29
CA GLY A 84 -8.17 -7.07 -8.97
C GLY A 84 -8.16 -8.29 -8.04
N LEU A 85 -8.27 -9.48 -8.66
CA LEU A 85 -8.16 -10.76 -7.99
C LEU A 85 -6.68 -11.16 -7.93
N ILE A 86 -6.04 -10.89 -6.79
CA ILE A 86 -4.67 -11.32 -6.53
C ILE A 86 -4.70 -12.81 -6.16
N ASP A 87 -4.10 -13.65 -6.99
CA ASP A 87 -3.79 -15.03 -6.60
C ASP A 87 -2.65 -15.01 -5.57
N THR A 88 -3.00 -15.20 -4.30
CA THR A 88 -2.04 -15.19 -3.19
C THR A 88 -0.95 -16.24 -3.33
N LYS A 89 -1.27 -17.42 -3.91
CA LYS A 89 -0.29 -18.50 -4.08
C LYS A 89 0.75 -18.10 -5.12
N MET A 90 0.30 -17.51 -6.23
CA MET A 90 1.21 -17.01 -7.26
C MET A 90 2.02 -15.81 -6.77
N ALA A 91 1.40 -14.87 -6.05
CA ALA A 91 2.09 -13.72 -5.47
C ALA A 91 3.21 -14.16 -4.52
N LYS A 92 2.95 -15.18 -3.67
CA LYS A 92 3.96 -15.77 -2.80
C LYS A 92 5.10 -16.42 -3.60
N LYS A 93 4.78 -17.16 -4.67
CA LYS A 93 5.79 -17.78 -5.53
C LYS A 93 6.72 -16.74 -6.16
N LEU A 94 6.17 -15.61 -6.62
CA LEU A 94 6.95 -14.50 -7.17
C LEU A 94 7.86 -13.86 -6.11
N GLY A 95 7.32 -13.58 -4.92
CA GLY A 95 8.10 -13.01 -3.82
C GLY A 95 9.22 -13.94 -3.33
N ASP A 96 8.94 -15.25 -3.25
CA ASP A 96 9.95 -16.26 -2.90
C ASP A 96 11.05 -16.35 -3.97
N SER A 97 10.70 -16.21 -5.26
CA SER A 97 11.67 -16.18 -6.35
C SER A 97 12.59 -14.96 -6.24
N TRP A 98 12.02 -13.77 -6.03
CA TRP A 98 12.78 -12.54 -5.83
C TRP A 98 13.70 -12.62 -4.60
N LYS A 99 13.22 -13.18 -3.48
CA LYS A 99 14.04 -13.37 -2.27
C LYS A 99 15.28 -14.21 -2.59
N LYS A 100 15.11 -15.31 -3.32
CA LYS A 100 16.21 -16.21 -3.68
C LYS A 100 17.23 -15.57 -4.62
N SER A 101 16.79 -14.77 -5.59
CA SER A 101 17.70 -14.11 -6.54
C SER A 101 18.44 -12.92 -5.93
N THR A 102 17.85 -12.26 -4.94
CA THR A 102 18.39 -11.05 -4.32
C THR A 102 19.22 -11.35 -3.07
N TYR A 103 19.07 -12.53 -2.48
CA TYR A 103 19.87 -12.93 -1.32
C TYR A 103 21.36 -12.96 -1.68
N LYS A 104 22.08 -12.00 -1.11
CA LYS A 104 23.54 -11.94 -1.11
C LYS A 104 23.96 -11.72 0.32
N GLU A 105 24.91 -12.53 0.79
CA GLU A 105 25.57 -12.25 2.05
C GLU A 105 26.36 -10.95 1.87
N ILE A 106 26.15 -10.00 2.78
CA ILE A 106 26.85 -8.73 2.77
C ILE A 106 27.95 -8.84 3.82
N GLU A 107 29.21 -8.85 3.37
CA GLU A 107 30.35 -8.69 4.25
C GLU A 107 30.50 -7.21 4.57
N TYR A 108 30.45 -6.86 5.85
CA TYR A 108 30.75 -5.51 6.30
C TYR A 108 32.27 -5.35 6.34
N PRO A 109 32.83 -4.27 5.76
CA PRO A 109 34.25 -3.99 5.93
C PRO A 109 34.53 -3.84 7.44
N VAL A 110 35.63 -4.44 7.89
CA VAL A 110 36.13 -4.23 9.26
C VAL A 110 36.64 -2.80 9.32
N GLU A 111 36.07 -1.98 10.21
CA GLU A 111 36.57 -0.62 10.44
C GLU A 111 37.96 -0.74 11.10
N GLU A 112 39.01 -0.28 10.41
CA GLU A 112 40.35 -0.13 11.00
C GLU A 112 40.31 1.08 11.96
N GLU A 113 40.55 0.83 13.25
CA GLU A 113 40.60 1.85 14.33
C GLU A 113 41.79 2.82 14.19
#